data_AF-A0A969HV55-F1
#
_entry.id   AF-A0A969HV55-F1
#
_cell.length_a   1.000
_cell.length_b   1.000
_cell.length_c   1.000
_cell.angle_alpha   90.00
_cell.angle_beta   90.00
_cell.angle_gamma   90.00
#
_symmetry.space_group_name_H-M   'P 1'
#
loop_
_entity.id
_entity.type
_entity.pdbx_description
1 polymer ?
#
loop_
_entity_poly.entity_id
_entity_poly.type
_entity_poly.pdbx_seq_one_letter_code
_entity_poly.pdbx_strand_id
1 'polypeptide(L)'
;MHWRCNLTFADNINSEADARQATLHNFEAAVHWSTSEQESYFSLPNSANLPCSALAARLVQAFPEVCARGYGSDPAYVEWYREMLRLTAPDTVPVAYADYPINGRHGAWVTAGDKHDWQRDIPVPPAPRGRG
;
A
#
# COMPACT_ATOMS: atom_id res chain seq x y z
N MET A 1 -1.97 -16.81 -8.94
CA MET A 1 -2.10 -15.81 -7.87
C MET A 1 -1.85 -14.44 -8.48
N HIS A 2 -2.68 -13.44 -8.18
CA HIS A 2 -2.50 -12.07 -8.66
C HIS A 2 -2.33 -11.13 -7.47
N TRP A 3 -1.37 -10.21 -7.58
CA TRP A 3 -1.19 -9.15 -6.59
C TRP A 3 -2.10 -7.99 -6.95
N ARG A 4 -2.69 -7.35 -5.94
CA ARG A 4 -3.51 -6.15 -6.06
C ARG A 4 -2.76 -4.99 -5.41
N CYS A 5 -2.74 -3.84 -6.07
CA CYS A 5 -2.21 -2.59 -5.52
C CYS A 5 -3.32 -1.53 -5.61
N ASN A 6 -3.50 -0.78 -4.53
CA ASN A 6 -4.45 0.32 -4.48
C ASN A 6 -3.70 1.61 -4.15
N LEU A 7 -3.89 2.64 -4.96
CA LEU A 7 -3.44 4.00 -4.66
C LEU A 7 -4.60 4.75 -4.00
N THR A 8 -4.40 5.26 -2.79
CA THR A 8 -5.42 6.00 -2.05
C THR A 8 -4.82 7.00 -1.07
N PHE A 9 -5.65 7.87 -0.49
CA PHE A 9 -5.27 8.81 0.57
C PHE A 9 -5.40 8.15 1.95
N ALA A 10 -4.60 8.59 2.92
CA ALA A 10 -4.49 7.94 4.24
C ALA A 10 -5.85 7.76 4.95
N ASP A 11 -6.73 8.76 4.89
CA ASP A 11 -8.06 8.71 5.51
C ASP A 11 -9.00 7.65 4.89
N ASN A 12 -8.64 7.07 3.74
CA ASN A 12 -9.39 5.98 3.13
C ASN A 12 -9.00 4.59 3.65
N ILE A 13 -8.01 4.49 4.55
CA ILE A 13 -7.56 3.21 5.08
C ILE A 13 -8.23 2.95 6.44
N ASN A 14 -9.01 1.87 6.50
CA ASN A 14 -9.35 1.21 7.75
C ASN A 14 -8.11 0.48 8.25
N SER A 15 -7.49 1.01 9.30
CA SER A 15 -6.45 0.31 10.06
C SER A 15 -6.98 0.04 11.47
N GLU A 16 -7.90 -0.91 11.61
CA GLU A 16 -8.22 -1.39 12.96
C GLU A 16 -6.99 -2.15 13.48
N ALA A 17 -6.40 -1.62 14.56
CA ALA A 17 -5.19 -2.18 15.17
C ALA A 17 -5.37 -3.66 15.52
N ASP A 18 -6.58 -4.05 15.91
CA ASP A 18 -6.93 -5.42 16.30
C ASP A 18 -7.14 -6.34 15.08
N ALA A 19 -7.57 -5.81 13.93
CA ALA A 19 -7.80 -6.59 12.73
C ALA A 19 -6.52 -6.83 11.91
N ARG A 20 -5.46 -6.03 12.13
CA ARG A 20 -4.18 -6.09 11.40
C ARG A 20 -4.34 -6.23 9.89
N GLN A 21 -5.30 -5.53 9.31
CA GLN A 21 -5.53 -5.44 7.87
C GLN A 21 -5.71 -3.98 7.47
N ALA A 22 -5.21 -3.62 6.30
CA ALA A 22 -5.61 -2.41 5.61
C ALA A 22 -6.77 -2.74 4.67
N THR A 23 -7.96 -2.25 4.99
CA THR A 23 -9.08 -2.25 4.03
C THR A 23 -9.43 -0.83 3.64
N LEU A 24 -10.09 -0.66 2.50
CA LEU A 24 -10.53 0.66 2.04
C LEU A 24 -11.87 1.02 2.69
N HIS A 25 -12.02 2.26 3.16
CA HIS A 25 -13.32 2.82 3.58
C HIS A 25 -14.26 2.98 2.39
N ASN A 26 -13.76 3.54 1.29
CA ASN A 26 -14.46 3.70 0.04
C ASN A 26 -13.59 3.12 -1.08
N PHE A 27 -14.03 1.99 -1.64
CA PHE A 27 -13.35 1.32 -2.74
C PHE A 27 -13.25 2.24 -3.97
N GLU A 28 -14.34 2.90 -4.35
CA GLU A 28 -14.42 3.78 -5.54
C GLU A 28 -13.55 5.05 -5.43
N ALA A 29 -13.14 5.42 -4.22
CA ALA A 29 -12.27 6.58 -3.99
C ALA A 29 -10.76 6.25 -4.14
N ALA A 30 -10.42 5.01 -4.49
CA ALA A 30 -9.05 4.57 -4.75
C ALA A 30 -8.84 4.28 -6.24
N VAL A 31 -7.58 4.25 -6.66
CA VAL A 31 -7.19 3.74 -7.97
C VAL A 31 -6.68 2.32 -7.80
N HIS A 32 -7.15 1.41 -8.64
CA HIS A 32 -6.85 0.00 -8.53
C HIS A 32 -5.95 -0.46 -9.66
N TRP A 33 -5.07 -1.40 -9.33
CA TRP A 33 -4.31 -2.15 -10.32
C TRP A 33 -4.10 -3.57 -9.79
N SER A 34 -4.02 -4.52 -10.71
CA SER A 34 -3.63 -5.89 -10.38
C SER A 34 -2.68 -6.47 -11.41
N THR A 35 -1.90 -7.48 -11.03
CA THR A 35 -0.99 -8.15 -11.97
C THR A 35 -1.70 -8.86 -13.12
N SER A 36 -3.03 -9.02 -13.08
CA SER A 36 -3.79 -9.48 -14.25
C SER A 36 -3.87 -8.42 -15.37
N GLU A 37 -3.65 -7.14 -15.06
CA GLU A 37 -3.58 -6.03 -16.03
C GLU A 37 -2.17 -5.86 -16.63
N GLN A 38 -1.26 -6.80 -16.37
CA GLN A 38 0.10 -6.86 -16.92
C GLN A 38 0.90 -5.57 -16.67
N GLU A 39 1.51 -5.00 -17.71
CA GLU A 39 2.48 -3.91 -17.66
C GLU A 39 1.86 -2.50 -17.65
N SER A 40 0.52 -2.41 -17.68
CA SER A 40 -0.23 -1.14 -17.63
C SER A 40 -0.61 -0.82 -16.19
N TYR A 41 0.36 -0.38 -15.39
CA TYR A 41 0.18 0.01 -13.99
C TYR A 41 -0.87 1.11 -13.89
N PHE A 42 -1.96 0.83 -13.15
CA PHE A 42 -3.09 1.74 -13.00
C PHE A 42 -3.65 2.23 -14.34
N SER A 43 -3.67 1.36 -15.36
CA SER A 43 -4.07 1.70 -16.74
C SER A 43 -3.24 2.80 -17.40
N LEU A 44 -2.04 3.11 -16.89
CA LEU A 44 -1.12 4.06 -17.51
C LEU A 44 -0.29 3.38 -18.61
N PRO A 45 -0.32 3.88 -19.86
CA PRO A 45 0.48 3.31 -20.94
C PRO A 45 1.99 3.43 -20.69
N ASN A 46 2.74 2.38 -21.05
CA ASN A 46 4.19 2.33 -20.97
C ASN A 46 4.74 2.58 -19.56
N SER A 47 4.00 2.18 -18.51
CA SER A 47 4.40 2.40 -17.12
C SER A 47 5.45 1.41 -16.59
N ALA A 48 5.49 0.18 -17.12
CA ALA A 48 6.37 -0.87 -16.60
C ALA A 48 7.87 -0.56 -16.70
N ASN A 49 8.27 0.21 -17.72
CA ASN A 49 9.67 0.56 -17.96
C ASN A 49 10.08 1.91 -17.34
N LEU A 50 9.20 2.55 -16.58
CA LEU A 50 9.51 3.84 -15.97
C LEU A 50 10.32 3.65 -14.68
N PRO A 51 11.31 4.52 -14.42
CA PRO A 51 11.88 4.59 -13.08
C PRO A 51 10.79 5.02 -12.08
N CYS A 52 10.90 4.58 -10.82
CA CYS A 52 9.91 4.83 -9.78
C CYS A 52 9.54 6.32 -9.65
N SER A 53 10.51 7.22 -9.78
CA SER A 53 10.29 8.68 -9.75
C SER A 53 9.42 9.18 -10.91
N ALA A 54 9.62 8.66 -12.11
CA ALA A 54 8.82 9.04 -13.28
C ALA A 54 7.41 8.43 -13.22
N LEU A 55 7.28 7.19 -12.71
CA LEU A 55 5.98 6.59 -12.46
C LEU A 55 5.18 7.39 -11.42
N ALA A 56 5.82 7.79 -10.32
CA ALA A 56 5.19 8.62 -9.30
C ALA A 56 4.71 9.97 -9.87
N ALA A 57 5.53 10.65 -10.68
CA ALA A 57 5.13 11.88 -11.35
C ALA A 57 3.91 11.69 -12.26
N ARG A 58 3.85 10.57 -13.00
CA ARG A 58 2.67 10.25 -13.83
C ARG A 58 1.42 9.96 -13.02
N LEU A 59 1.54 9.25 -11.90
CA LEU A 59 0.41 8.99 -11.00
C LEU A 59 -0.18 10.30 -10.47
N VAL A 60 0.67 11.26 -10.07
CA VAL A 60 0.24 12.59 -9.62
C VAL A 60 -0.50 13.35 -10.72
N GLN A 61 -0.02 13.27 -11.97
CA GLN A 61 -0.67 13.91 -13.12
C GLN A 61 -2.00 13.24 -13.49
N ALA A 62 -2.08 11.91 -13.42
CA ALA A 62 -3.25 11.14 -13.83
C ALA A 62 -4.36 11.13 -12.78
N PHE A 63 -4.02 11.21 -11.49
CA PHE A 63 -4.96 11.08 -10.38
C PHE A 63 -4.88 12.27 -9.40
N PRO A 64 -5.06 13.52 -9.88
CA PRO A 64 -4.84 14.71 -9.08
C PRO A 64 -5.77 14.79 -7.86
N GLU A 65 -7.00 14.26 -7.94
CA GLU A 65 -7.95 14.26 -6.83
C GLU A 65 -7.51 13.37 -5.67
N VAL A 66 -7.04 12.15 -5.96
CA VAL A 66 -6.52 11.22 -4.94
C VAL A 66 -5.29 11.82 -4.27
N CYS A 67 -4.37 12.39 -5.07
CA CYS A 67 -3.17 13.03 -4.56
C CYS A 67 -3.48 14.28 -3.73
N ALA A 68 -4.43 15.11 -4.15
CA ALA A 68 -4.82 16.31 -3.41
C ALA A 68 -5.39 15.96 -2.02
N ARG A 69 -6.19 14.89 -1.92
CA ARG A 69 -6.75 14.42 -0.64
C ARG A 69 -5.70 13.84 0.30
N GLY A 70 -4.64 13.23 -0.25
CA GLY A 70 -3.51 12.74 0.52
C GLY A 70 -2.45 13.81 0.81
N TYR A 71 -2.59 15.03 0.29
CA TYR A 71 -1.58 16.06 0.41
C TYR A 71 -1.59 16.71 1.80
N GLY A 72 -0.44 16.74 2.46
CA GLY A 72 -0.30 17.36 3.77
C GLY A 72 0.91 16.86 4.53
N SER A 73 1.09 17.38 5.74
CA SER A 73 2.11 16.92 6.67
C SER A 73 1.53 15.86 7.61
N ASP A 74 2.04 14.63 7.50
CA ASP A 74 1.82 13.57 8.48
C ASP A 74 3.16 12.99 8.96
N PRO A 75 3.82 13.65 9.93
CA PRO A 75 5.07 13.17 10.51
C PRO A 75 4.96 11.74 11.09
N ALA A 76 3.81 11.36 11.65
CA ALA A 76 3.65 10.03 12.23
C ALA A 76 3.63 8.96 11.14
N TYR A 77 2.90 9.19 10.06
CA TYR A 77 2.91 8.30 8.90
C TYR A 77 4.29 8.25 8.23
N VAL A 78 4.98 9.38 8.12
CA VAL A 78 6.34 9.43 7.55
C VAL A 78 7.33 8.60 8.37
N GLU A 79 7.33 8.74 9.69
CA GLU A 79 8.20 7.95 10.58
C GLU A 79 7.85 6.45 10.50
N TRP A 80 6.56 6.12 10.51
CA TRP A 80 6.11 4.74 10.32
C TRP A 80 6.56 4.17 8.96
N TYR A 81 6.39 4.93 7.88
CA TYR A 81 6.75 4.48 6.53
C TYR A 81 8.26 4.29 6.38
N ARG A 82 9.07 5.15 7.00
CA ARG A 82 10.53 4.99 7.08
C ARG A 82 10.92 3.70 7.78
N GLU A 83 10.30 3.40 8.93
CA GLU A 83 10.56 2.16 9.66
C GLU A 83 10.12 0.93 8.86
N MET A 84 8.96 1.01 8.20
CA MET A 84 8.48 -0.04 7.31
C MET A 84 9.50 -0.33 6.19
N LEU A 85 9.98 0.70 5.48
CA LEU A 85 10.99 0.54 4.42
C LEU A 85 12.29 -0.08 4.96
N ARG A 86 12.70 0.28 6.18
CA ARG A 86 13.88 -0.30 6.84
C ARG A 86 13.68 -1.78 7.16
N LEU A 87 12.49 -2.16 7.59
CA LEU A 87 12.14 -3.55 7.93
C LEU A 87 12.00 -4.43 6.70
N THR A 88 11.58 -3.87 5.56
CA THR A 88 11.36 -4.63 4.33
C THR A 88 12.57 -4.66 3.40
N ALA A 89 13.55 -3.78 3.59
CA ALA A 89 14.78 -3.81 2.83
C ALA A 89 15.60 -5.12 3.07
N PRO A 90 16.38 -5.58 2.08
CA PRO A 90 16.42 -5.10 0.69
C PRO A 90 15.38 -5.78 -0.21
N ASP A 91 14.98 -7.02 0.11
CA ASP A 91 14.35 -7.93 -0.86
C ASP A 91 12.92 -8.35 -0.46
N THR A 92 12.28 -7.60 0.44
CA THR A 92 10.90 -7.88 0.84
C THR A 92 9.99 -6.67 0.68
N VAL A 93 8.69 -6.92 0.58
CA VAL A 93 7.64 -5.91 0.47
C VAL A 93 6.61 -6.09 1.60
N PRO A 94 6.01 -5.00 2.10
CA PRO A 94 4.92 -5.11 3.04
C PRO A 94 3.67 -5.66 2.35
N VAL A 95 2.95 -6.53 3.04
CA VAL A 95 1.63 -7.01 2.63
C VAL A 95 0.64 -6.57 3.68
N ALA A 96 -0.19 -5.60 3.28
CA ALA A 96 -1.17 -4.93 4.13
C ALA A 96 -2.57 -5.59 4.07
N TYR A 97 -2.78 -6.51 3.11
CA TYR A 97 -4.05 -7.21 2.93
C TYR A 97 -3.83 -8.56 2.24
N ALA A 98 -4.55 -9.59 2.67
CA ALA A 98 -4.71 -10.86 1.96
C ALA A 98 -6.10 -11.44 2.22
N ASP A 99 -6.71 -12.01 1.18
CA ASP A 99 -7.99 -12.73 1.25
C ASP A 99 -7.84 -14.20 1.68
N TYR A 100 -6.62 -14.62 2.00
CA TYR A 100 -6.28 -15.95 2.50
C TYR A 100 -5.44 -15.85 3.78
N PRO A 101 -5.44 -16.88 4.65
CA PRO A 101 -4.63 -16.88 5.86
C PRO A 101 -3.14 -16.80 5.54
N ILE A 102 -2.41 -15.93 6.23
CA ILE A 102 -0.95 -15.88 6.21
C ILE A 102 -0.43 -16.38 7.55
N ASN A 103 0.45 -17.39 7.54
CA ASN A 103 0.97 -18.04 8.74
C ASN A 103 -0.13 -18.48 9.74
N GLY A 104 -1.27 -18.96 9.23
CA GLY A 104 -2.40 -19.39 10.05
C GLY A 104 -3.21 -18.26 10.70
N ARG A 105 -2.98 -16.99 10.33
CA ARG A 105 -3.73 -15.83 10.81
C ARG A 105 -4.53 -15.18 9.69
N HIS A 106 -5.74 -14.72 10.02
CA HIS A 106 -6.49 -13.79 9.18
C HIS A 106 -6.01 -12.37 9.51
N GLY A 107 -5.33 -11.72 8.57
CA GLY A 107 -4.64 -10.47 8.84
C GLY A 107 -3.37 -10.34 8.02
N ALA A 108 -3.04 -9.14 7.56
CA ALA A 108 -1.83 -8.90 6.79
C ALA A 108 -1.25 -7.53 7.17
N TRP A 109 -0.21 -7.59 7.99
CA TRP A 109 0.86 -6.60 8.06
C TRP A 109 2.12 -7.42 8.29
N VAL A 110 2.59 -8.00 7.18
CA VAL A 110 3.71 -8.94 7.14
C VAL A 110 4.63 -8.60 5.98
N THR A 111 5.84 -9.14 5.97
CA THR A 111 6.74 -9.04 4.81
C THR A 111 6.60 -10.23 3.87
N ALA A 112 6.68 -10.01 2.55
CA ALA A 112 6.81 -11.07 1.53
C ALA A 112 8.06 -10.83 0.67
N GLY A 113 8.82 -11.87 0.31
CA GLY A 113 10.02 -11.74 -0.53
C GLY A 113 10.38 -13.04 -1.28
N ASP A 114 11.60 -13.10 -1.83
CA ASP A 114 12.08 -14.19 -2.71
C ASP A 114 11.99 -15.59 -2.09
N LYS A 115 12.00 -15.68 -0.77
CA LYS A 115 11.61 -16.87 -0.04
C LYS A 115 10.22 -16.59 0.50
N HIS A 116 9.24 -17.42 0.13
CA HIS A 116 7.84 -17.38 0.54
C HIS A 116 7.61 -17.48 2.07
N ASP A 117 8.65 -17.25 2.85
CA ASP A 117 8.62 -17.07 4.27
C ASP A 117 8.02 -15.68 4.53
N TRP A 118 6.77 -15.66 4.96
CA TRP A 118 6.13 -14.50 5.54
C TRP A 118 6.84 -14.19 6.85
N GLN A 119 7.96 -13.48 6.75
CA GLN A 119 9.05 -13.57 7.72
C GLN A 119 8.80 -12.79 9.02
N ARG A 120 8.11 -11.65 8.97
CA ARG A 120 8.00 -10.74 10.12
C ARG A 120 6.69 -9.97 10.15
N ASP A 121 6.16 -9.83 11.35
CA ASP A 121 5.16 -8.82 11.68
C ASP A 121 5.75 -7.42 11.48
N ILE A 122 5.06 -6.58 10.72
CA ILE A 122 5.38 -5.15 10.60
C ILE A 122 4.35 -4.33 11.38
N PRO A 123 4.76 -3.18 11.95
CA PRO A 123 3.84 -2.31 12.68
C PRO A 123 2.70 -1.84 11.78
N VAL A 124 1.50 -1.77 12.34
CA VAL A 124 0.34 -1.14 11.68
C VAL A 124 0.59 0.37 11.57
N PRO A 125 0.20 1.03 10.45
CA PRO A 125 0.32 2.48 10.33
C PRO A 125 -0.47 3.21 11.43
N PRO A 126 -0.06 4.42 11.81
CA PRO A 126 -0.85 5.25 12.71
C PRO A 126 -2.21 5.56 12.07
N ALA A 127 -3.24 5.73 12.91
CA ALA A 127 -4.54 6.17 12.45
C ALA A 127 -4.43 7.56 11.78
N PRO A 128 -5.20 7.84 10.73
CA PRO A 128 -5.16 9.13 10.06
C PRO A 128 -5.55 10.28 11.01
N ARG A 129 -4.94 11.45 10.81
CA ARG A 129 -5.21 12.65 11.63
C ARG A 129 -6.64 13.15 11.37
N GLY A 130 -7.56 12.84 12.28
CA GLY A 130 -8.95 13.33 12.19
C GLY A 130 -10.02 12.44 12.81
N ARG A 131 -9.65 11.32 13.43
CA ARG A 131 -10.56 10.52 14.25
C ARG A 131 -10.05 10.43 15.69
N GLY A 132 -10.29 11.50 16.43
CA GLY A 132 -10.28 11.55 17.89
C GLY A 132 -11.65 12.01 18.38
#